data_AF-A0A7V1HXQ8-F1
#
_entry.id   AF-A0A7V1HXQ8-F1
#
_cell.length_a   1.000
_cell.length_b   1.000
_cell.length_c   1.000
_cell.angle_alpha   90.00
_cell.angle_beta   90.00
_cell.angle_gamma   90.00
#
_symmetry.space_group_name_H-M   'P 1'
#
loop_
_entity.id
_entity.type
_entity.pdbx_description
1 polymer ?
#
loop_
_entity_poly.entity_id
_entity_poly.type
_entity_poly.pdbx_seq_one_letter_code
_entity_poly.pdbx_strand_id
1 'polypeptide(L)'
;MNKKEEFIELINKSYNFKKDSFILGAAKLGDEVLTDTFVRLPLKTFNRHGLIAGATGTGKTKTLQIMAEQLSANGVPSLVMDIKGDLSGIAVPGNMHPKIIERHDKIGLPYIPSGSPVEFLTLSDEKGARLRATVSEFGPILFSKILGLNDTQAGIIAVVFKYCDDNDIPLVDLKDIKKVLQYLSNDGKEEFVETYGTMSSVSLGTILRKIVELEQQGAEIFFGEPSFDVNDLLRVDSEGQGIVSVLRLTDLQDRPKLFSTFMLQMLAEIYSIFPEEGDLDKPKLVIFIDEAHLVFEEASDALLDQIEV
;
A
#
# COMPACT_ATOMS: atom_id res chain seq x y z
N MET A 1 16.62 45.59 3.09
CA MET A 1 15.16 45.38 2.93
C MET A 1 14.57 45.22 4.33
N ASN A 2 13.26 45.30 4.52
CA ASN A 2 12.70 44.89 5.82
C ASN A 2 12.76 43.35 5.91
N LYS A 3 12.92 42.78 7.12
CA LYS A 3 13.01 41.33 7.38
C LYS A 3 11.92 40.51 6.66
N LYS A 4 10.72 41.09 6.53
CA LYS A 4 9.60 40.49 5.81
C LYS A 4 9.87 40.33 4.31
N GLU A 5 10.39 41.37 3.66
CA GLU A 5 10.71 41.36 2.22
C GLU A 5 11.86 40.38 1.93
N GLU A 6 12.88 40.35 2.78
CA GLU A 6 14.00 39.41 2.68
C GLU A 6 13.53 37.97 2.81
N PHE A 7 12.58 37.69 3.73
CA PHE A 7 11.99 36.37 3.88
C PHE A 7 11.13 35.95 2.68
N ILE A 8 10.32 36.87 2.13
CA ILE A 8 9.53 36.62 0.91
C ILE A 8 10.46 36.27 -0.26
N GLU A 9 11.51 37.07 -0.47
CA GLU A 9 12.50 36.83 -1.53
C GLU A 9 13.19 35.48 -1.35
N LEU A 10 13.58 35.15 -0.12
CA LEU A 10 14.20 33.86 0.21
C LEU A 10 13.29 32.68 -0.13
N ILE A 11 12.03 32.70 0.30
CA ILE A 11 11.07 31.61 0.04
C ILE A 11 10.83 31.47 -1.47
N ASN A 12 10.54 32.57 -2.16
CA ASN A 12 10.29 32.55 -3.59
C ASN A 12 11.50 32.06 -4.38
N LYS A 13 12.73 32.40 -3.96
CA LYS A 13 13.95 31.88 -4.58
C LYS A 13 14.19 30.39 -4.26
N SER A 14 13.91 29.96 -3.03
CA SER A 14 14.22 28.60 -2.56
C SER A 14 13.26 27.54 -3.11
N TYR A 15 11.99 27.89 -3.29
CA TYR A 15 10.95 27.00 -3.81
C TYR A 15 10.68 27.21 -5.32
N ASN A 16 11.59 27.91 -6.02
CA ASN A 16 11.54 28.03 -7.48
C ASN A 16 12.27 26.85 -8.14
N PHE A 17 11.52 25.79 -8.44
CA PHE A 17 12.04 24.60 -9.10
C PHE A 17 11.90 24.70 -10.62
N LYS A 18 12.92 24.21 -11.35
CA LYS A 18 12.93 24.17 -12.81
C LYS A 18 12.06 23.04 -13.39
N LYS A 19 11.84 21.97 -12.61
CA LYS A 19 11.06 20.80 -12.99
C LYS A 19 9.69 20.83 -12.31
N ASP A 20 8.82 19.91 -12.70
CA ASP A 20 7.46 19.81 -12.20
C ASP A 20 7.42 19.73 -10.67
N SER A 21 6.53 20.54 -10.10
CA SER A 21 6.29 20.65 -8.67
C SER A 21 4.87 21.11 -8.41
N PHE A 22 4.31 20.72 -7.27
CA PHE A 22 3.01 21.21 -6.83
C PHE A 22 3.11 22.06 -5.56
N ILE A 23 2.08 22.86 -5.31
CA ILE A 23 2.01 23.73 -4.14
C ILE A 23 1.48 22.93 -2.96
N LEU A 24 2.25 22.83 -1.88
CA LEU A 24 1.80 22.22 -0.62
C LEU A 24 1.11 23.24 0.30
N GLY A 25 1.55 24.49 0.26
CA GLY A 25 1.04 25.57 1.11
C GLY A 25 1.78 26.88 0.90
N ALA A 26 1.72 27.76 1.89
CA ALA A 26 2.45 29.04 1.90
C ALA A 26 3.26 29.22 3.18
N ALA A 27 4.29 30.06 3.08
CA ALA A 27 5.16 30.36 4.20
C ALA A 27 4.48 31.26 5.23
N LYS A 28 4.88 31.09 6.50
CA LYS A 28 4.40 31.86 7.65
C LYS A 28 5.61 32.52 8.30
N LEU A 29 5.53 33.81 8.58
CA LEU A 29 6.53 34.55 9.35
C LEU A 29 5.91 34.96 10.69
N GLY A 30 6.28 34.24 11.75
CA GLY A 30 5.60 34.34 13.06
C GLY A 30 4.17 33.83 12.97
N ASP A 31 3.19 34.72 13.18
CA ASP A 31 1.77 34.41 13.06
C ASP A 31 1.10 34.86 11.76
N GLU A 32 1.83 35.54 10.89
CA GLU A 32 1.34 36.04 9.61
C GLU A 32 1.61 35.02 8.49
N VAL A 33 0.56 34.58 7.79
CA VAL A 33 0.69 33.88 6.51
C VAL A 33 1.02 34.91 5.45
N LEU A 34 2.07 34.66 4.68
CA LEU A 34 2.51 35.57 3.64
C LEU A 34 1.88 35.15 2.31
N THR A 35 0.99 35.99 1.78
CA THR A 35 0.33 35.78 0.49
C THR A 35 1.36 35.65 -0.63
N ASP A 36 1.09 34.76 -1.59
CA ASP A 36 1.93 34.48 -2.76
C ASP A 36 3.35 33.97 -2.45
N THR A 37 3.56 33.39 -1.26
CA THR A 37 4.83 32.74 -0.87
C THR A 37 4.70 31.22 -0.83
N PHE A 38 4.60 30.61 -2.02
CA PHE A 38 4.29 29.18 -2.12
C PHE A 38 5.44 28.28 -1.70
N VAL A 39 5.15 27.33 -0.82
CA VAL A 39 6.00 26.17 -0.52
C VAL A 39 5.63 25.09 -1.52
N ARG A 40 6.58 24.74 -2.38
CA ARG A 40 6.40 23.75 -3.45
C ARG A 40 7.15 22.45 -3.14
N LEU A 41 6.64 21.33 -3.65
CA LEU A 41 7.31 20.04 -3.60
C LEU A 41 7.60 19.56 -5.03
N PRO A 42 8.86 19.34 -5.42
CA PRO A 42 9.20 18.76 -6.72
C PRO A 42 8.70 17.32 -6.83
N LEU A 43 8.13 16.93 -7.98
CA LEU A 43 7.66 15.56 -8.16
C LEU A 43 8.79 14.53 -8.00
N LYS A 44 9.98 14.85 -8.49
CA LYS A 44 11.18 14.00 -8.35
C LYS A 44 11.51 13.62 -6.90
N THR A 45 11.14 14.42 -5.90
CA THR A 45 11.42 14.07 -4.49
C THR A 45 10.54 12.92 -3.98
N PHE A 46 9.44 12.61 -4.67
CA PHE A 46 8.56 11.47 -4.34
C PHE A 46 9.12 10.12 -4.81
N ASN A 47 10.26 10.10 -5.51
CA ASN A 47 11.07 8.89 -5.69
C ASN A 47 11.85 8.51 -4.41
N ARG A 48 11.61 9.22 -3.30
CA ARG A 48 12.17 8.94 -1.98
C ARG A 48 11.03 8.76 -0.99
N HIS A 49 11.23 7.92 0.00
CA HIS A 49 10.25 7.72 1.06
C HIS A 49 10.08 8.98 1.92
N GLY A 50 8.86 9.17 2.42
CA GLY A 50 8.49 10.30 3.26
C GLY A 50 7.63 9.88 4.44
N LEU A 51 7.60 10.72 5.48
CA LEU A 51 6.82 10.49 6.70
C LEU A 51 5.91 11.70 6.99
N ILE A 52 4.61 11.45 7.14
CA ILE A 52 3.64 12.44 7.60
C ILE A 52 3.33 12.15 9.08
N ALA A 53 3.95 12.91 9.99
CA ALA A 53 3.77 12.74 11.43
C ALA A 53 3.06 13.94 12.07
N GLY A 54 2.34 13.68 13.17
CA GLY A 54 1.60 14.69 13.92
C GLY A 54 0.56 14.07 14.85
N ALA A 55 0.06 14.82 15.82
CA ALA A 55 -0.99 14.35 16.71
C ALA A 55 -2.34 14.18 15.97
N THR A 56 -3.33 13.60 16.63
CA THR A 56 -4.70 13.52 16.08
C THR A 56 -5.26 14.93 15.85
N GLY A 57 -5.90 15.15 14.70
CA GLY A 57 -6.49 16.44 14.35
C GLY A 57 -5.52 17.50 13.84
N THR A 58 -4.21 17.21 13.69
CA THR A 58 -3.23 18.20 13.18
C THR A 58 -3.20 18.31 11.65
N GLY A 59 -4.07 17.59 10.94
CA GLY A 59 -4.20 17.68 9.49
C GLY A 59 -3.37 16.66 8.69
N LYS A 60 -2.96 15.54 9.29
CA LYS A 60 -2.26 14.44 8.58
C LYS A 60 -3.04 13.97 7.35
N THR A 61 -4.28 13.54 7.55
CA THR A 61 -5.19 13.11 6.47
C THR A 61 -5.33 14.19 5.40
N LYS A 62 -5.53 15.45 5.78
CA LYS A 62 -5.69 16.55 4.83
C LYS A 62 -4.43 16.80 4.01
N THR A 63 -3.25 16.63 4.61
CA THR A 63 -1.97 16.71 3.91
C THR A 63 -1.83 15.58 2.89
N LEU A 64 -2.17 14.35 3.29
CA LEU A 64 -2.17 13.18 2.41
C LEU A 64 -3.13 13.38 1.22
N GLN A 65 -4.37 13.82 1.47
CA GLN A 65 -5.36 14.12 0.42
C GLN A 65 -4.83 15.11 -0.59
N ILE A 66 -4.29 16.25 -0.13
CA ILE A 66 -3.71 17.26 -1.02
C ILE A 66 -2.56 16.66 -1.84
N MET A 67 -1.68 15.86 -1.24
CA MET A 67 -0.61 15.21 -1.98
C MET A 67 -1.15 14.25 -3.04
N ALA A 68 -2.12 13.40 -2.71
CA ALA A 68 -2.73 12.45 -3.66
C ALA A 68 -3.44 13.17 -4.82
N GLU A 69 -4.23 14.21 -4.52
CA GLU A 69 -4.90 15.04 -5.53
C GLU A 69 -3.89 15.72 -6.46
N GLN A 70 -2.80 16.29 -5.91
CA GLN A 70 -1.78 16.96 -6.71
C GLN A 70 -0.94 15.97 -7.54
N LEU A 71 -0.63 14.79 -7.00
CA LEU A 71 0.05 13.73 -7.76
C LEU A 71 -0.82 13.25 -8.93
N SER A 72 -2.10 13.00 -8.66
CA SER A 72 -3.09 12.65 -9.69
C SER A 72 -3.15 13.70 -10.79
N ALA A 73 -3.29 14.98 -10.44
CA ALA A 73 -3.31 16.08 -11.41
C ALA A 73 -2.03 16.21 -12.26
N ASN A 74 -0.89 15.68 -11.78
CA ASN A 74 0.38 15.65 -12.50
C ASN A 74 0.64 14.30 -13.21
N GLY A 75 -0.38 13.46 -13.33
CA GLY A 75 -0.28 12.16 -13.99
C GLY A 75 0.61 11.17 -13.24
N VAL A 76 0.59 11.23 -11.90
CA VAL A 76 1.23 10.25 -11.02
C VAL A 76 0.14 9.46 -10.31
N PRO A 77 -0.07 8.18 -10.69
CA PRO A 77 -0.97 7.29 -9.99
C PRO A 77 -0.57 7.10 -8.53
N SER A 78 -1.55 6.81 -7.67
CA SER A 78 -1.30 6.57 -6.25
C SER A 78 -2.18 5.47 -5.70
N LEU A 79 -1.62 4.65 -4.82
CA LEU A 79 -2.38 3.75 -3.98
C LEU A 79 -2.52 4.36 -2.59
N VAL A 80 -3.74 4.44 -2.06
CA VAL A 80 -4.05 5.07 -0.78
C VAL A 80 -4.81 4.09 0.09
N MET A 81 -4.28 3.79 1.28
CA MET A 81 -4.97 2.99 2.30
C MET A 81 -5.92 3.87 3.11
N ASP A 82 -7.21 3.60 2.99
CA ASP A 82 -8.27 4.34 3.67
C ASP A 82 -8.86 3.52 4.81
N ILE A 83 -8.20 3.59 5.95
CA ILE A 83 -8.59 2.88 7.18
C ILE A 83 -9.77 3.58 7.85
N LYS A 84 -9.85 4.91 7.76
CA LYS A 84 -10.90 5.72 8.41
C LYS A 84 -12.08 6.03 7.50
N GLY A 85 -11.97 5.79 6.20
CA GLY A 85 -12.97 6.14 5.21
C GLY A 85 -12.95 7.63 4.82
N ASP A 86 -11.98 8.40 5.30
CA ASP A 86 -11.93 9.85 5.09
C ASP A 86 -11.17 10.25 3.82
N LEU A 87 -10.39 9.34 3.20
CA LEU A 87 -9.62 9.59 1.98
C LEU A 87 -10.45 9.44 0.69
N SER A 88 -11.45 8.56 0.70
CA SER A 88 -12.38 8.33 -0.44
C SER A 88 -13.09 9.60 -0.96
N GLY A 89 -13.22 10.64 -0.13
CA GLY A 89 -13.88 11.89 -0.48
C GLY A 89 -13.24 12.68 -1.63
N ILE A 90 -11.98 12.42 -1.97
CA ILE A 90 -11.26 13.10 -3.07
C ILE A 90 -11.85 12.80 -4.45
N ALA A 91 -12.71 11.77 -4.57
CA ALA A 91 -13.37 11.39 -5.82
C ALA A 91 -14.38 12.44 -6.33
N VAL A 92 -14.86 13.32 -5.44
CA VAL A 92 -15.90 14.31 -5.78
C VAL A 92 -15.43 15.72 -5.46
N PRO A 93 -15.86 16.73 -6.23
CA PRO A 93 -15.59 18.12 -5.91
C PRO A 93 -16.03 18.48 -4.49
N GLY A 94 -15.12 19.06 -3.72
CA GLY A 94 -15.41 19.50 -2.36
C GLY A 94 -16.41 20.67 -2.30
N ASN A 95 -17.07 20.82 -1.15
CA ASN A 95 -17.98 21.95 -0.95
C ASN A 95 -17.23 23.25 -0.65
N MET A 96 -17.77 24.38 -1.13
CA MET A 96 -17.29 25.70 -0.75
C MET A 96 -17.63 25.99 0.71
N HIS A 97 -16.62 26.15 1.56
CA HIS A 97 -16.79 26.46 2.98
C HIS A 97 -16.07 27.76 3.34
N PRO A 98 -16.66 28.69 4.13
CA PRO A 98 -16.06 29.99 4.43
C PRO A 98 -14.62 29.92 4.96
N LYS A 99 -14.32 28.95 5.85
CA LYS A 99 -12.96 28.73 6.38
C LYS A 99 -11.94 28.28 5.32
N ILE A 100 -12.38 27.57 4.28
CA ILE A 100 -11.50 27.15 3.18
C ILE A 100 -11.18 28.38 2.34
N ILE A 101 -12.20 29.15 1.96
CA ILE A 101 -12.05 30.39 1.17
C ILE A 101 -11.12 31.36 1.90
N GLU A 102 -11.38 31.66 3.19
CA GLU A 102 -10.54 32.56 4.00
C GLU A 102 -9.08 32.10 4.06
N ARG A 103 -8.84 30.78 4.16
CA ARG A 103 -7.48 30.23 4.17
C ARG A 103 -6.81 30.38 2.81
N HIS A 104 -7.53 30.11 1.73
CA HIS A 104 -7.04 30.24 0.37
C HIS A 104 -6.75 31.69 -0.02
N ASP A 105 -7.58 32.63 0.42
CA ASP A 105 -7.36 34.08 0.27
C ASP A 105 -6.09 34.54 0.98
N LYS A 106 -5.85 34.07 2.22
CA LYS A 106 -4.61 34.35 2.96
C LYS A 106 -3.36 33.83 2.23
N ILE A 107 -3.47 32.67 1.59
CA ILE A 107 -2.40 32.02 0.85
C ILE A 107 -2.15 32.71 -0.50
N GLY A 108 -3.18 33.29 -1.13
CA GLY A 108 -3.11 33.79 -2.51
C GLY A 108 -3.35 32.71 -3.57
N LEU A 109 -3.95 31.58 -3.17
CA LEU A 109 -4.23 30.45 -4.06
C LEU A 109 -5.73 30.22 -4.15
N PRO A 110 -6.40 30.47 -5.30
CA PRO A 110 -7.82 30.23 -5.44
C PRO A 110 -8.19 28.78 -5.14
N TYR A 111 -9.22 28.57 -4.32
CA TYR A 111 -9.80 27.23 -4.12
C TYR A 111 -10.76 26.91 -5.26
N ILE A 112 -10.41 25.90 -6.06
CA ILE A 112 -11.25 25.41 -7.15
C ILE A 112 -11.66 23.98 -6.80
N PRO A 113 -12.92 23.74 -6.40
CA PRO A 113 -13.43 22.40 -6.17
C PRO A 113 -13.22 21.51 -7.39
N SER A 114 -12.57 20.37 -7.18
CA SER A 114 -12.35 19.35 -8.21
C SER A 114 -12.34 17.97 -7.55
N GLY A 115 -12.59 16.93 -8.33
CA GLY A 115 -12.40 15.54 -7.93
C GLY A 115 -11.20 14.95 -8.65
N SER A 116 -10.58 13.93 -8.05
CA SER A 116 -9.58 13.08 -8.70
C SER A 116 -10.23 11.82 -9.29
N PRO A 117 -9.68 11.23 -10.37
CA PRO A 117 -10.08 9.92 -10.83
C PRO A 117 -9.75 8.88 -9.75
N VAL A 118 -10.78 8.28 -9.16
CA VAL A 118 -10.64 7.32 -8.06
C VAL A 118 -11.17 5.95 -8.50
N GLU A 119 -10.42 4.92 -8.15
CA GLU A 119 -10.87 3.53 -8.18
C GLU A 119 -10.93 2.98 -6.77
N PHE A 120 -12.06 2.37 -6.39
CA PHE A 120 -12.19 1.75 -5.07
C PHE A 120 -11.78 0.29 -5.10
N LEU A 121 -10.87 -0.09 -4.21
CA LEU A 121 -10.38 -1.45 -4.03
C LEU A 121 -10.84 -1.99 -2.66
N THR A 122 -11.01 -3.30 -2.54
CA THR A 122 -11.43 -3.97 -1.30
C THR A 122 -10.78 -5.35 -1.14
N LEU A 123 -10.54 -5.75 0.11
CA LEU A 123 -10.11 -7.09 0.52
C LEU A 123 -11.25 -7.90 1.18
N SER A 124 -12.45 -7.33 1.23
CA SER A 124 -13.59 -7.85 1.97
C SER A 124 -14.85 -7.82 1.10
N ASP A 125 -16.03 -7.86 1.74
CA ASP A 125 -17.32 -7.67 1.08
C ASP A 125 -17.75 -6.19 1.01
N GLU A 126 -16.86 -5.26 1.39
CA GLU A 126 -17.03 -3.84 1.10
C GLU A 126 -17.15 -3.57 -0.41
N LYS A 127 -17.73 -2.41 -0.76
CA LYS A 127 -17.85 -2.02 -2.17
C LYS A 127 -16.48 -1.63 -2.74
N GLY A 128 -16.10 -2.25 -3.85
CA GLY A 128 -14.88 -1.95 -4.60
C GLY A 128 -14.55 -3.10 -5.57
N ALA A 129 -13.58 -2.89 -6.43
CA ALA A 129 -12.94 -3.97 -7.15
C ALA A 129 -12.20 -4.87 -6.14
N ARG A 130 -12.48 -6.17 -6.19
CA ARG A 130 -11.97 -7.12 -5.22
C ARG A 130 -10.53 -7.46 -5.55
N LEU A 131 -9.64 -7.25 -4.57
CA LEU A 131 -8.26 -7.66 -4.67
C LEU A 131 -8.12 -9.10 -4.20
N ARG A 132 -7.37 -9.89 -4.97
CA ARG A 132 -7.03 -11.26 -4.67
C ARG A 132 -5.58 -11.53 -5.03
N ALA A 133 -5.05 -12.58 -4.42
CA ALA A 133 -3.78 -13.16 -4.81
C ALA A 133 -3.85 -14.68 -4.61
N THR A 134 -3.06 -15.43 -5.34
CA THR A 134 -2.99 -16.89 -5.19
C THR A 134 -2.01 -17.28 -4.08
N VAL A 135 -2.16 -18.47 -3.50
CA VAL A 135 -1.17 -18.98 -2.53
C VAL A 135 0.21 -19.12 -3.18
N SER A 136 0.26 -19.47 -4.48
CA SER A 136 1.50 -19.51 -5.27
C SER A 136 2.22 -18.16 -5.33
N GLU A 137 1.51 -17.04 -5.54
CA GLU A 137 2.09 -15.69 -5.60
C GLU A 137 2.73 -15.25 -4.27
N PHE A 138 2.18 -15.70 -3.14
CA PHE A 138 2.84 -15.47 -1.84
C PHE A 138 4.19 -16.17 -1.75
N GLY A 139 4.34 -17.32 -2.43
CA GLY A 139 5.48 -18.18 -2.26
C GLY A 139 5.64 -18.71 -0.83
N PRO A 140 6.62 -19.59 -0.60
CA PRO A 140 6.76 -20.27 0.68
C PRO A 140 7.19 -19.35 1.83
N ILE A 141 7.96 -18.30 1.53
CA ILE A 141 8.53 -17.41 2.53
C ILE A 141 7.45 -16.52 3.13
N LEU A 142 6.72 -15.77 2.29
CA LEU A 142 5.70 -14.85 2.77
C LEU A 142 4.54 -15.61 3.40
N PHE A 143 4.12 -16.73 2.78
CA PHE A 143 3.09 -17.60 3.33
C PHE A 143 3.45 -18.13 4.73
N SER A 144 4.70 -18.54 4.96
CA SER A 144 5.17 -18.98 6.28
C SER A 144 5.13 -17.86 7.32
N LYS A 145 5.50 -16.64 6.93
CA LYS A 145 5.48 -15.47 7.83
C LYS A 145 4.06 -15.13 8.27
N ILE A 146 3.10 -15.13 7.35
CA ILE A 146 1.68 -14.85 7.62
C ILE A 146 1.09 -15.85 8.60
N LEU A 147 1.44 -17.13 8.44
CA LEU A 147 1.01 -18.18 9.35
C LEU A 147 1.73 -18.15 10.70
N GLY A 148 2.77 -17.30 10.86
CA GLY A 148 3.60 -17.22 12.06
C GLY A 148 4.35 -18.52 12.33
N LEU A 149 4.89 -19.13 11.27
CA LEU A 149 5.61 -20.40 11.36
C LEU A 149 7.04 -20.20 11.87
N ASN A 150 7.54 -21.17 12.64
CA ASN A 150 8.96 -21.24 13.00
C ASN A 150 9.82 -21.80 11.85
N ASP A 151 11.14 -21.73 11.96
CA ASP A 151 12.09 -22.16 10.92
C ASP A 151 11.82 -23.59 10.41
N THR A 152 11.54 -24.52 11.31
CA THR A 152 11.24 -25.91 10.95
C THR A 152 9.96 -26.02 10.13
N GLN A 153 8.91 -25.30 10.51
CA GLN A 153 7.62 -25.29 9.80
C GLN A 153 7.72 -24.53 8.47
N ALA A 154 8.49 -23.44 8.43
CA ALA A 154 8.79 -22.71 7.20
C ALA A 154 9.57 -23.56 6.20
N GLY A 155 10.54 -24.36 6.68
CA GLY A 155 11.24 -25.35 5.85
C GLY A 155 10.30 -26.39 5.26
N ILE A 156 9.32 -26.87 6.04
CA ILE A 156 8.27 -27.77 5.52
C ILE A 156 7.46 -27.08 4.41
N ILE A 157 7.00 -25.85 4.62
CA ILE A 157 6.27 -25.09 3.60
C ILE A 157 7.10 -24.91 2.33
N ALA A 158 8.39 -24.56 2.46
CA ALA A 158 9.28 -24.41 1.31
C ALA A 158 9.36 -25.67 0.44
N VAL A 159 9.47 -26.83 1.08
CA VAL A 159 9.50 -28.11 0.39
C VAL A 159 8.13 -28.45 -0.23
N VAL A 160 7.03 -28.15 0.45
CA VAL A 160 5.67 -28.36 -0.09
C VAL A 160 5.45 -27.52 -1.35
N PHE A 161 5.86 -26.24 -1.35
CA PHE A 161 5.82 -25.40 -2.54
C PHE A 161 6.69 -25.98 -3.66
N LYS A 162 7.91 -26.44 -3.34
CA LYS A 162 8.78 -27.07 -4.32
C LYS A 162 8.18 -28.34 -4.93
N TYR A 163 7.52 -29.17 -4.12
CA TYR A 163 6.77 -30.33 -4.61
C TYR A 163 5.67 -29.91 -5.58
N CYS A 164 4.91 -28.86 -5.26
CA CYS A 164 3.88 -28.33 -6.16
C CYS A 164 4.46 -27.84 -7.49
N ASP A 165 5.57 -27.09 -7.44
CA ASP A 165 6.26 -26.58 -8.63
C ASP A 165 6.79 -27.72 -9.51
N ASP A 166 7.39 -28.75 -8.90
CA ASP A 166 7.95 -29.91 -9.62
C ASP A 166 6.88 -30.80 -10.29
N ASN A 167 5.62 -30.69 -9.84
CA ASN A 167 4.49 -31.48 -10.31
C ASN A 167 3.42 -30.65 -11.04
N ASP A 168 3.71 -29.38 -11.37
CA ASP A 168 2.78 -28.44 -12.01
C ASP A 168 1.42 -28.34 -11.27
N ILE A 169 1.44 -28.35 -9.93
CA ILE A 169 0.26 -28.23 -9.08
C ILE A 169 0.07 -26.77 -8.68
N PRO A 170 -0.87 -26.03 -9.28
CA PRO A 170 -1.12 -24.65 -8.89
C PRO A 170 -1.74 -24.60 -7.48
N LEU A 171 -1.28 -23.65 -6.67
CA LEU A 171 -1.86 -23.34 -5.36
C LEU A 171 -2.65 -22.05 -5.48
N VAL A 172 -3.94 -22.15 -5.84
CA VAL A 172 -4.79 -20.99 -6.06
C VAL A 172 -5.31 -20.46 -4.73
N ASP A 173 -5.88 -21.33 -3.89
CA ASP A 173 -6.49 -20.93 -2.63
C ASP A 173 -6.00 -21.73 -1.40
N LEU A 174 -6.55 -21.40 -0.23
CA LEU A 174 -6.21 -22.08 1.02
C LEU A 174 -6.64 -23.56 1.04
N LYS A 175 -7.65 -23.95 0.26
CA LYS A 175 -8.11 -25.34 0.15
C LYS A 175 -7.11 -26.17 -0.62
N ASP A 176 -6.49 -25.61 -1.65
CA ASP A 176 -5.46 -26.30 -2.44
C ASP A 176 -4.28 -26.69 -1.57
N ILE A 177 -3.67 -25.73 -0.86
CA ILE A 177 -2.51 -26.04 0.00
C ILE A 177 -2.88 -26.97 1.17
N LYS A 178 -4.09 -26.84 1.73
CA LYS A 178 -4.60 -27.81 2.73
C LYS A 178 -4.68 -29.22 2.15
N LYS A 179 -5.19 -29.35 0.93
CA LYS A 179 -5.35 -30.65 0.26
C LYS A 179 -3.99 -31.26 -0.07
N VAL A 180 -3.03 -30.45 -0.52
CA VAL A 180 -1.64 -30.90 -0.74
C VAL A 180 -1.02 -31.37 0.58
N LEU A 181 -1.10 -30.59 1.65
CA LEU A 181 -0.59 -30.99 2.97
C LEU A 181 -1.22 -32.31 3.47
N GLN A 182 -2.53 -32.50 3.25
CA GLN A 182 -3.23 -33.74 3.59
C GLN A 182 -2.78 -34.92 2.72
N TYR A 183 -2.59 -34.70 1.42
CA TYR A 183 -2.11 -35.73 0.48
C TYR A 183 -0.69 -36.19 0.85
N LEU A 184 0.23 -35.25 1.05
CA LEU A 184 1.62 -35.53 1.44
C LEU A 184 1.76 -36.15 2.83
N SER A 185 0.72 -36.06 3.66
CA SER A 185 0.66 -36.74 4.97
C SER A 185 0.16 -38.19 4.87
N ASN A 186 -0.48 -38.56 3.76
CA ASN A 186 -1.16 -39.84 3.56
C ASN A 186 -0.67 -40.51 2.27
N ASP A 187 -1.47 -40.46 1.20
CA ASP A 187 -1.26 -41.21 -0.04
C ASP A 187 0.05 -40.83 -0.75
N GLY A 188 0.43 -39.56 -0.72
CA GLY A 188 1.66 -39.04 -1.35
C GLY A 188 2.90 -39.10 -0.45
N LYS A 189 2.82 -39.72 0.73
CA LYS A 189 3.89 -39.66 1.71
C LYS A 189 5.16 -40.37 1.25
N GLU A 190 5.03 -41.53 0.62
CA GLU A 190 6.19 -42.35 0.22
C GLU A 190 7.02 -41.64 -0.86
N GLU A 191 6.37 -41.16 -1.92
CA GLU A 191 7.03 -40.40 -3.00
C GLU A 191 7.69 -39.10 -2.50
N PHE A 192 7.02 -38.41 -1.56
CA PHE A 192 7.52 -37.17 -1.02
C PHE A 192 8.76 -37.41 -0.16
N VAL A 193 8.74 -38.45 0.68
CA VAL A 193 9.87 -38.81 1.55
C VAL A 193 11.09 -39.24 0.73
N GLU A 194 10.89 -39.94 -0.39
CA GLU A 194 11.97 -40.37 -1.27
C GLU A 194 12.74 -39.19 -1.87
N THR A 195 12.02 -38.13 -2.26
CA THR A 195 12.61 -37.00 -2.99
C THR A 195 13.02 -35.84 -2.07
N TYR A 196 12.19 -35.53 -1.07
CA TYR A 196 12.31 -34.31 -0.27
C TYR A 196 12.56 -34.56 1.22
N GLY A 197 12.50 -35.82 1.66
CA GLY A 197 12.74 -36.21 3.04
C GLY A 197 11.49 -36.14 3.93
N THR A 198 11.69 -36.46 5.21
CA THR A 198 10.59 -36.66 6.15
C THR A 198 10.06 -35.37 6.75
N MET A 199 8.74 -35.29 6.95
CA MET A 199 8.07 -34.21 7.68
C MET A 199 7.46 -34.74 8.99
N SER A 200 7.57 -33.95 10.06
CA SER A 200 6.93 -34.27 11.34
C SER A 200 5.42 -34.06 11.27
N SER A 201 4.64 -35.07 11.68
CA SER A 201 3.17 -35.00 11.78
C SER A 201 2.69 -33.91 12.74
N VAL A 202 3.49 -33.61 13.78
CA VAL A 202 3.20 -32.53 14.73
C VAL A 202 3.30 -31.15 14.05
N SER A 203 4.33 -30.94 13.22
CA SER A 203 4.49 -29.68 12.48
C SER A 203 3.38 -29.50 11.46
N LEU A 204 3.04 -30.56 10.71
CA LEU A 204 1.94 -30.54 9.74
C LEU A 204 0.60 -30.20 10.39
N GLY A 205 0.28 -30.83 11.53
CA GLY A 205 -0.94 -30.50 12.28
C GLY A 205 -0.96 -29.07 12.81
N THR A 206 0.21 -28.47 13.07
CA THR A 206 0.31 -27.07 13.49
C THR A 206 0.08 -26.12 12.32
N ILE A 207 0.70 -26.40 11.16
CA ILE A 207 0.49 -25.63 9.92
C ILE A 207 -0.99 -25.64 9.52
N LEU A 208 -1.62 -26.81 9.51
CA LEU A 208 -3.04 -26.94 9.18
C LEU A 208 -3.94 -26.12 10.12
N ARG A 209 -3.67 -26.11 11.42
CA ARG A 209 -4.40 -25.26 12.38
C ARG A 209 -4.21 -23.77 12.11
N LYS A 210 -3.00 -23.35 11.72
CA LYS A 210 -2.72 -21.96 11.35
C LYS A 210 -3.44 -21.54 10.08
N ILE A 211 -3.55 -22.41 9.09
CA ILE A 211 -4.35 -22.14 7.89
C ILE A 211 -5.83 -21.99 8.28
N VAL A 212 -6.36 -22.87 9.14
CA VAL A 212 -7.75 -22.75 9.63
C VAL A 212 -7.98 -21.47 10.45
N GLU A 213 -7.01 -21.03 11.25
CA GLU A 213 -7.06 -19.73 11.95
C GLU A 213 -7.18 -18.56 10.96
N LEU A 214 -6.45 -18.63 9.85
CA LEU A 214 -6.48 -17.63 8.78
C LEU A 214 -7.82 -17.66 8.02
N GLU A 215 -8.39 -18.84 7.75
CA GLU A 215 -9.74 -19.00 7.16
C GLU A 215 -10.82 -18.38 8.05
N GLN A 216 -10.75 -18.57 9.37
CA GLN A 216 -11.70 -17.99 10.34
C GLN A 216 -11.65 -16.45 10.36
N GLN A 217 -10.53 -15.84 9.97
CA GLN A 217 -10.41 -14.38 9.82
C GLN A 217 -10.96 -13.87 8.46
N GLY A 218 -11.48 -14.76 7.61
CA GLY A 218 -12.07 -14.41 6.32
C GLY A 218 -11.06 -14.30 5.17
N ALA A 219 -9.85 -14.83 5.33
CA ALA A 219 -8.83 -14.78 4.29
C ALA A 219 -9.20 -15.58 3.02
N GLU A 220 -10.19 -16.48 3.09
CA GLU A 220 -10.71 -17.20 1.92
C GLU A 220 -11.21 -16.27 0.81
N ILE A 221 -11.67 -15.06 1.15
CA ILE A 221 -12.16 -14.08 0.17
C ILE A 221 -11.00 -13.51 -0.66
N PHE A 222 -9.83 -13.44 -0.05
CA PHE A 222 -8.61 -12.86 -0.59
C PHE A 222 -7.80 -13.85 -1.43
N PHE A 223 -7.71 -15.12 -1.02
CA PHE A 223 -6.98 -16.12 -1.80
C PHE A 223 -7.79 -16.64 -2.98
N GLY A 224 -7.33 -16.38 -4.21
CA GLY A 224 -7.93 -16.94 -5.43
C GLY A 224 -7.71 -16.11 -6.68
N GLU A 225 -8.46 -16.46 -7.74
CA GLU A 225 -8.39 -15.81 -9.05
C GLU A 225 -9.63 -14.95 -9.38
N PRO A 226 -9.55 -13.97 -10.31
CA PRO A 226 -8.30 -13.47 -10.89
C PRO A 226 -7.47 -12.76 -9.83
N SER A 227 -6.16 -13.04 -9.79
CA SER A 227 -5.24 -12.32 -8.91
C SER A 227 -5.01 -10.89 -9.42
N PHE A 228 -4.57 -10.02 -8.52
CA PHE A 228 -4.37 -8.62 -8.81
C PHE A 228 -3.07 -8.39 -9.60
N ASP A 229 -3.17 -7.72 -10.75
CA ASP A 229 -2.00 -7.24 -11.49
C ASP A 229 -1.57 -5.88 -10.97
N VAL A 230 -0.39 -5.80 -10.37
CA VAL A 230 0.17 -4.53 -9.84
C VAL A 230 0.34 -3.46 -10.92
N ASN A 231 0.43 -3.81 -12.20
CA ASN A 231 0.46 -2.84 -13.30
C ASN A 231 -0.85 -2.05 -13.42
N ASP A 232 -1.97 -2.56 -12.90
CA ASP A 232 -3.24 -1.82 -12.87
C ASP A 232 -3.16 -0.57 -11.98
N LEU A 233 -2.19 -0.50 -11.06
CA LEU A 233 -1.91 0.69 -10.24
C LEU A 233 -1.23 1.81 -11.02
N LEU A 234 -0.68 1.55 -12.21
CA LEU A 234 0.08 2.54 -13.00
C LEU A 234 -0.80 3.33 -13.98
N ARG A 235 -2.11 3.12 -13.93
CA ARG A 235 -3.05 3.67 -14.91
C ARG A 235 -3.25 5.18 -14.75
N VAL A 236 -3.42 5.83 -15.91
CA VAL A 236 -3.86 7.22 -16.03
C VAL A 236 -5.19 7.25 -16.79
N ASP A 237 -6.01 8.27 -16.54
CA ASP A 237 -7.26 8.45 -17.26
C ASP A 237 -7.07 9.09 -18.65
N SER A 238 -8.18 9.35 -19.34
CA SER A 238 -8.17 9.98 -20.66
C SER A 238 -7.69 11.43 -20.69
N GLU A 239 -7.65 12.10 -19.53
CA GLU A 239 -7.16 13.47 -19.38
C GLU A 239 -5.69 13.50 -18.94
N GLY A 240 -5.06 12.33 -18.75
CA GLY A 240 -3.68 12.19 -18.31
C GLY A 240 -3.50 12.31 -16.80
N GLN A 241 -4.58 12.28 -16.02
CA GLN A 241 -4.53 12.28 -14.56
C GLN A 241 -4.23 10.87 -14.04
N GLY A 242 -3.38 10.78 -13.02
CA GLY A 242 -3.05 9.51 -12.37
C GLY A 242 -4.24 8.99 -11.58
N ILE A 243 -4.61 7.72 -11.77
CA ILE A 243 -5.70 7.12 -11.01
C ILE A 243 -5.28 6.99 -9.54
N VAL A 244 -6.16 7.40 -8.63
CA VAL A 244 -5.99 7.19 -7.20
C VAL A 244 -6.76 5.94 -6.80
N SER A 245 -6.04 4.83 -6.66
CA SER A 245 -6.55 3.58 -6.16
C SER A 245 -6.74 3.70 -4.64
N VAL A 246 -7.98 3.70 -4.17
CA VAL A 246 -8.32 3.80 -2.74
C VAL A 246 -8.66 2.41 -2.22
N LEU A 247 -7.75 1.85 -1.43
CA LEU A 247 -7.97 0.58 -0.72
C LEU A 247 -8.79 0.84 0.53
N ARG A 248 -10.03 0.38 0.52
CA ARG A 248 -10.98 0.57 1.61
C ARG A 248 -10.76 -0.49 2.67
N LEU A 249 -10.45 -0.05 3.89
CA LEU A 249 -10.07 -0.91 5.02
C LEU A 249 -10.91 -0.61 6.28
N THR A 250 -12.01 0.11 6.11
CA THR A 250 -12.91 0.55 7.19
C THR A 250 -13.49 -0.60 7.99
N ASP A 251 -13.67 -1.76 7.37
CA ASP A 251 -14.23 -2.98 7.95
C ASP A 251 -13.18 -4.05 8.29
N LEU A 252 -11.88 -3.70 8.20
CA LEU A 252 -10.76 -4.60 8.48
C LEU A 252 -9.89 -4.13 9.66
N GLN A 253 -10.30 -3.09 10.38
CA GLN A 253 -9.60 -2.60 11.58
C GLN A 253 -9.50 -3.66 12.68
N ASP A 254 -10.49 -4.55 12.77
CA ASP A 254 -10.55 -5.68 13.70
C ASP A 254 -9.84 -6.94 13.15
N ARG A 255 -9.26 -6.87 11.94
CA ARG A 255 -8.56 -7.97 11.26
C ARG A 255 -7.16 -7.54 10.75
N PRO A 256 -6.28 -7.02 11.63
CA PRO A 256 -5.00 -6.42 11.24
C PRO A 256 -4.05 -7.40 10.54
N LYS A 257 -4.11 -8.69 10.87
CA LYS A 257 -3.30 -9.73 10.20
C LYS A 257 -3.64 -9.88 8.72
N LEU A 258 -4.92 -9.86 8.35
CA LEU A 258 -5.36 -9.99 6.95
C LEU A 258 -4.91 -8.77 6.13
N PHE A 259 -5.08 -7.58 6.70
CA PHE A 259 -4.60 -6.34 6.08
C PHE A 259 -3.09 -6.33 5.90
N SER A 260 -2.33 -6.64 6.95
CA SER A 260 -0.87 -6.69 6.90
C SER A 260 -0.40 -7.70 5.85
N THR A 261 -0.99 -8.90 5.86
CA THR A 261 -0.74 -9.97 4.87
C THR A 261 -0.84 -9.46 3.44
N PHE A 262 -1.95 -8.80 3.10
CA PHE A 262 -2.14 -8.23 1.77
C PHE A 262 -1.09 -7.16 1.47
N MET A 263 -0.87 -6.24 2.42
CA MET A 263 0.04 -5.13 2.22
C MET A 263 1.45 -5.57 1.84
N LEU A 264 1.92 -6.60 2.52
CA LEU A 264 3.26 -7.13 2.31
C LEU A 264 3.38 -7.88 0.99
N GLN A 265 2.34 -8.65 0.63
CA GLN A 265 2.31 -9.31 -0.66
C GLN A 265 2.28 -8.31 -1.80
N MET A 266 1.46 -7.29 -1.70
CA MET A 266 1.41 -6.23 -2.70
C MET A 266 2.75 -5.49 -2.81
N LEU A 267 3.43 -5.19 -1.70
CA LEU A 267 4.77 -4.62 -1.75
C LEU A 267 5.75 -5.58 -2.41
N ALA A 268 5.74 -6.86 -2.04
CA ALA A 268 6.61 -7.88 -2.63
C ALA A 268 6.41 -8.01 -4.15
N GLU A 269 5.16 -8.03 -4.62
CA GLU A 269 4.84 -8.05 -6.06
C GLU A 269 5.32 -6.79 -6.77
N ILE A 270 5.13 -5.61 -6.16
CA ILE A 270 5.62 -4.34 -6.71
C ILE A 270 7.15 -4.38 -6.87
N TYR A 271 7.88 -4.83 -5.84
CA TYR A 271 9.35 -4.95 -5.91
C TYR A 271 9.82 -6.02 -6.90
N SER A 272 9.04 -7.08 -7.12
CA SER A 272 9.35 -8.16 -8.05
C SER A 272 9.09 -7.77 -9.51
N ILE A 273 7.96 -7.09 -9.78
CA ILE A 273 7.47 -6.82 -11.13
C ILE A 273 7.98 -5.47 -11.65
N PHE A 274 8.04 -4.43 -10.81
CA PHE A 274 8.46 -3.11 -11.30
C PHE A 274 9.98 -3.05 -11.46
N PRO A 275 10.46 -2.47 -12.58
CA PRO A 275 11.90 -2.32 -12.78
C PRO A 275 12.46 -1.29 -11.79
N GLU A 276 13.66 -1.56 -11.30
CA GLU A 276 14.43 -0.58 -10.52
C GLU A 276 14.87 0.58 -11.42
N GLU A 277 14.31 1.76 -11.21
CA GLU A 277 14.60 2.96 -12.00
C GLU A 277 15.03 4.12 -11.10
N GLY A 278 16.27 4.57 -11.28
CA GLY A 278 16.82 5.72 -10.57
C GLY A 278 16.52 7.06 -11.26
N ASP A 279 16.33 8.10 -10.44
CA ASP A 279 16.46 9.50 -10.86
C ASP A 279 15.42 10.06 -11.86
N LEU A 280 14.26 9.41 -12.01
CA LEU A 280 13.14 9.91 -12.80
C LEU A 280 12.66 11.31 -12.38
N ASP A 281 12.02 12.03 -13.29
CA ASP A 281 11.49 13.39 -13.03
C ASP A 281 10.20 13.41 -12.22
N LYS A 282 9.47 12.29 -12.23
CA LYS A 282 8.34 11.99 -11.36
C LYS A 282 8.28 10.48 -11.10
N PRO A 283 7.73 10.04 -9.97
CA PRO A 283 7.53 8.62 -9.70
C PRO A 283 6.46 8.02 -10.62
N LYS A 284 6.55 6.70 -10.85
CA LYS A 284 5.52 5.93 -11.56
C LYS A 284 4.30 5.60 -10.69
N LEU A 285 4.52 5.42 -9.39
CA LEU A 285 3.51 5.12 -8.39
C LEU A 285 3.94 5.71 -7.06
N VAL A 286 2.98 6.24 -6.29
CA VAL A 286 3.19 6.60 -4.88
C VAL A 286 2.21 5.80 -4.02
N ILE A 287 2.73 5.14 -2.98
CA ILE A 287 1.91 4.39 -2.02
C ILE A 287 1.80 5.19 -0.73
N PHE A 288 0.58 5.49 -0.31
CA PHE A 288 0.27 6.14 0.95
C PHE A 288 -0.31 5.14 1.93
N ILE A 289 0.40 4.95 3.04
CA ILE A 289 0.00 4.10 4.16
C ILE A 289 -0.53 5.01 5.27
N ASP A 290 -1.86 5.19 5.38
CA ASP A 290 -2.43 5.81 6.59
C ASP A 290 -2.35 4.81 7.75
N GLU A 291 -2.14 5.33 8.96
CA GLU A 291 -1.93 4.53 10.17
C GLU A 291 -0.90 3.38 9.99
N ALA A 292 0.26 3.72 9.44
CA ALA A 292 1.34 2.76 9.17
C ALA A 292 1.70 1.82 10.34
N HIS A 293 1.50 2.25 11.60
CA HIS A 293 1.69 1.39 12.76
C HIS A 293 0.86 0.09 12.69
N LEU A 294 -0.36 0.13 12.13
CA LEU A 294 -1.21 -1.05 11.96
C LEU A 294 -0.68 -2.06 10.94
N VAL A 295 0.13 -1.60 9.97
CA VAL A 295 0.80 -2.49 9.01
C VAL A 295 2.01 -3.16 9.65
N PHE A 296 2.78 -2.41 10.43
CA PHE A 296 4.10 -2.82 10.88
C PHE A 296 4.13 -3.45 12.29
N GLU A 297 3.13 -3.23 13.14
CA GLU A 297 3.06 -3.87 14.47
C GLU A 297 2.89 -5.40 14.40
N GLU A 298 2.19 -5.89 13.38
CA GLU A 298 1.97 -7.33 13.15
C GLU A 298 2.95 -7.93 12.12
N ALA A 299 3.83 -7.11 11.56
CA ALA A 299 4.86 -7.58 10.63
C ALA A 299 5.98 -8.27 11.41
N SER A 300 6.24 -9.56 11.14
CA SER A 300 7.36 -10.29 11.74
C SER A 300 8.71 -9.61 11.42
N ASP A 301 9.72 -9.68 12.29
CA ASP A 301 11.04 -9.08 12.04
C ASP A 301 11.62 -9.43 10.65
N ALA A 302 11.55 -10.70 10.27
CA ALA A 302 12.04 -11.19 8.98
C ALA A 302 11.36 -10.55 7.75
N LEU A 303 10.15 -10.00 7.93
CA LEU A 303 9.36 -9.34 6.91
C LEU A 303 9.75 -7.87 6.75
N LEU A 304 10.10 -7.21 7.86
CA LEU A 304 10.73 -5.90 7.84
C LEU A 304 12.07 -5.98 7.13
N ASP A 305 12.88 -7.02 7.42
CA ASP A 305 14.18 -7.25 6.78
C ASP A 305 14.10 -7.38 5.24
N GLN A 306 12.97 -7.84 4.68
CA GLN A 306 12.76 -7.94 3.23
C GLN A 306 12.36 -6.62 2.57
N ILE A 307 11.87 -5.66 3.36
CA ILE A 307 11.47 -4.32 2.88
C ILE A 307 12.63 -3.32 3.06
N GLU A 308 13.55 -3.57 4.01
CA GLU A 308 14.73 -2.74 4.27
C GLU A 308 15.88 -2.90 3.23
N VAL A 309 15.63 -3.57 2.10
CA VAL A 309 16.65 -3.82 1.05
C VAL A 309 17.10 -2.52 0.37
#